data_AF-A0A6P7TZF0-F1
#
_entry.id   AF-A0A6P7TZF0-F1
#
_cell.length_a   1.000
_cell.length_b   1.000
_cell.length_c   1.000
_cell.angle_alpha   90.00
_cell.angle_beta   90.00
_cell.angle_gamma   90.00
#
_symmetry.space_group_name_H-M   'P 1'
#
loop_
_entity.id
_entity.type
_entity.pdbx_description
1 polymer ?
#
loop_
_entity_poly.entity_id
_entity_poly.type
_entity_poly.pdbx_seq_one_letter_code
_entity_poly.pdbx_strand_id
1 'polypeptide(L)'
;NDRTSLHLAADNGCIEAVLKLIAMKCDIHMKDKDGATALHLAAKKGNIDILKALLASGSISDDRDVDGRTALHIASENGYTEVCDLLLEYGANPNAETLKEMTPLHLSANHGHTDVVAKLLHFGCGVNAQNFQGNTALHLSAMGNHADTAKILVQAGCELDLPNYRLQTPLHAAVESGLTEVVEVLLAGGASLDAREKSGKTSLQLASRGAHVALVDTIIKAERYYSTAREYHNNDLGYVEPHAYLRRPTHPSAEQMKEILWRLSTKQLKNNEWKKLALYWKFKPEHIQAIEHQYVGPNSYKEHGFRLLIIWLHGIRKDENIMKLLFEALVAIDRRNLAGKHATPSVLLKLFLPK
;
A
#
# COMPACT_ATOMS: atom_id res chain seq x y z
N ASN A 1 -31.14 8.21 32.21
CA ASN A 1 -29.72 8.15 31.80
C ASN A 1 -29.01 9.47 32.00
N ASP A 2 -29.44 10.31 32.96
CA ASP A 2 -28.85 11.63 33.28
C ASP A 2 -28.65 12.57 32.07
N ARG A 3 -29.42 12.31 31.00
CA ARG A 3 -29.43 13.12 29.78
C ARG A 3 -30.22 14.39 30.03
N THR A 4 -29.56 15.52 29.85
CA THR A 4 -30.21 16.84 29.81
C THR A 4 -30.99 17.05 28.51
N SER A 5 -31.82 18.09 28.45
CA SER A 5 -32.52 18.49 27.22
C SER A 5 -31.55 18.74 26.06
N LEU A 6 -30.34 19.23 26.34
CA LEU A 6 -29.30 19.46 25.32
C LEU A 6 -28.78 18.13 24.73
N HIS A 7 -28.58 17.11 25.57
CA HIS A 7 -28.20 15.77 25.09
C HIS A 7 -29.25 15.20 24.14
N LEU A 8 -30.53 15.29 24.52
CA LEU A 8 -31.64 14.80 23.71
C LEU A 8 -31.77 15.58 22.40
N ALA A 9 -31.57 16.90 22.42
CA ALA A 9 -31.60 17.73 21.22
C ALA A 9 -30.46 17.38 20.25
N ALA A 10 -29.24 17.18 20.76
CA ALA A 10 -28.08 16.77 19.98
C ALA A 10 -28.23 15.36 19.38
N ASP A 11 -28.69 14.39 20.17
CA ASP A 11 -28.89 12.99 19.75
C ASP A 11 -30.00 12.86 18.68
N ASN A 12 -31.02 13.71 18.73
CA ASN A 12 -32.11 13.74 17.73
C ASN A 12 -31.80 14.63 16.52
N GLY A 13 -30.66 15.35 16.49
CA GLY A 13 -30.32 16.22 15.37
C GLY A 13 -31.15 17.51 15.27
N CYS A 14 -31.77 17.97 16.35
CA CYS A 14 -32.62 19.16 16.32
C CYS A 14 -31.81 20.44 16.59
N ILE A 15 -31.26 21.04 15.52
CA ILE A 15 -30.45 22.27 15.60
C ILE A 15 -31.19 23.44 16.24
N GLU A 16 -32.48 23.63 15.92
CA GLU A 16 -33.27 24.74 16.50
C GLU A 16 -33.39 24.62 18.03
N ALA A 17 -33.59 23.40 18.54
CA ALA A 17 -33.64 23.15 19.97
C ALA A 17 -32.27 23.39 20.63
N VAL A 18 -31.18 22.93 19.98
CA VAL A 18 -29.81 23.19 20.45
C VAL A 18 -29.53 24.69 20.55
N LEU A 19 -29.81 25.46 19.49
CA LEU A 19 -29.58 26.91 19.48
C LEU A 19 -30.39 27.63 20.55
N LYS A 20 -31.66 27.27 20.76
CA LYS A 20 -32.49 27.84 21.83
C LYS A 20 -31.95 27.51 23.22
N LEU A 21 -31.53 26.27 23.46
CA LEU A 21 -30.98 25.84 24.75
C LEU A 21 -29.65 26.56 25.06
N ILE A 22 -28.79 26.73 24.06
CA ILE A 22 -27.55 27.52 24.18
C ILE A 22 -27.88 28.98 24.49
N ALA A 23 -28.84 29.60 23.80
CA ALA A 23 -29.26 30.98 24.05
C ALA A 23 -29.82 31.17 25.47
N MET A 24 -30.44 30.13 26.04
CA MET A 24 -30.91 30.09 27.43
C MET A 24 -29.78 29.87 28.47
N LYS A 25 -28.51 29.84 28.04
CA LYS A 25 -27.33 29.59 28.89
C LYS A 25 -27.40 28.27 29.65
N CYS A 26 -27.90 27.21 29.01
CA CYS A 26 -27.81 25.87 29.58
C CYS A 26 -26.34 25.46 29.75
N ASP A 27 -26.06 24.59 30.73
CA ASP A 27 -24.73 24.04 30.93
C ASP A 27 -24.39 23.03 29.83
N ILE A 28 -23.48 23.41 28.93
CA ILE A 28 -23.04 22.63 27.79
C ILE A 28 -22.05 21.51 28.16
N HIS A 29 -21.48 21.55 29.37
CA HIS A 29 -20.46 20.60 29.84
C HIS A 29 -21.05 19.45 30.66
N MET A 30 -22.37 19.44 30.85
CA MET A 30 -23.08 18.34 31.50
C MET A 30 -22.76 17.02 30.79
N LYS A 31 -22.51 15.98 31.58
CA LYS A 31 -22.27 14.61 31.11
C LYS A 31 -23.45 13.73 31.47
N ASP A 32 -23.84 12.84 30.56
CA ASP A 32 -24.84 11.80 30.84
C ASP A 32 -24.22 10.62 31.62
N LYS A 33 -24.99 9.55 31.84
CA LYS A 33 -24.50 8.36 32.60
C LYS A 33 -23.29 7.68 31.99
N ASP A 34 -23.09 7.82 30.68
CA ASP A 34 -21.95 7.24 29.95
C ASP A 34 -20.80 8.26 29.87
N GLY A 35 -20.87 9.36 30.62
CA GLY A 35 -19.86 10.42 30.57
C GLY A 35 -19.91 11.25 29.28
N ALA A 36 -20.89 11.00 28.41
CA ALA A 36 -20.99 11.67 27.12
C ALA A 36 -21.58 13.07 27.29
N THR A 37 -20.96 14.07 26.66
CA THR A 37 -21.52 15.42 26.52
C THR A 37 -22.42 15.52 25.28
N ALA A 38 -23.15 16.63 25.12
CA ALA A 38 -23.89 16.91 23.88
C ALA A 38 -23.00 16.87 22.63
N LEU A 39 -21.72 17.25 22.75
CA LEU A 39 -20.75 17.21 21.65
C LEU A 39 -20.46 15.78 21.19
N HIS A 40 -20.33 14.83 22.14
CA HIS A 40 -20.16 13.40 21.82
C HIS A 40 -21.35 12.86 21.04
N LEU A 41 -22.57 13.21 21.46
CA LEU A 41 -23.81 12.76 20.79
C LEU A 41 -23.94 13.38 19.40
N ALA A 42 -23.59 14.66 19.24
CA ALA A 42 -23.56 15.31 17.94
C ALA A 42 -22.54 14.65 16.99
N ALA A 43 -21.33 14.34 17.47
CA ALA A 43 -20.32 13.63 16.71
C ALA A 43 -20.75 12.20 16.35
N LYS A 44 -21.42 11.49 17.26
CA LYS A 44 -21.99 10.16 17.02
C LYS A 44 -23.04 10.15 15.90
N LYS A 45 -23.75 11.26 15.71
CA LYS A 45 -24.78 11.40 14.68
C LYS A 45 -24.29 12.01 13.38
N GLY A 46 -23.03 12.47 13.34
CA GLY A 46 -22.50 13.17 12.17
C GLY A 46 -23.09 14.57 11.96
N ASN A 47 -23.73 15.16 12.97
CA ASN A 47 -24.47 16.42 12.83
C ASN A 47 -23.55 17.64 12.94
N ILE A 48 -23.00 18.05 11.80
CA ILE A 48 -22.00 19.14 11.71
C ILE A 48 -22.54 20.47 12.24
N ASP A 49 -23.78 20.85 11.91
CA ASP A 49 -24.33 22.15 12.34
C ASP A 49 -24.47 22.24 13.86
N ILE A 50 -24.86 21.14 14.50
CA ILE A 50 -24.94 21.05 15.96
C ILE A 50 -23.52 21.09 16.54
N LEU A 51 -22.57 20.39 15.93
CA LEU A 51 -21.18 20.40 16.35
C LEU A 51 -20.60 21.83 16.30
N LYS A 52 -20.82 22.55 15.21
CA LYS A 52 -20.41 23.96 15.04
C LYS A 52 -21.02 24.84 16.12
N ALA A 53 -22.32 24.71 16.37
CA ALA A 53 -23.01 25.50 17.39
C ALA A 53 -22.45 25.25 18.80
N LEU A 54 -22.22 23.98 19.15
CA LEU A 54 -21.68 23.59 20.45
C LEU A 54 -20.23 24.08 20.64
N LEU A 55 -19.37 23.89 19.63
CA LEU A 55 -17.96 24.33 19.66
C LEU A 55 -17.84 25.86 19.74
N ALA A 56 -18.61 26.59 18.93
CA ALA A 56 -18.64 28.06 18.96
C ALA A 56 -19.16 28.61 20.30
N SER A 57 -19.92 27.82 21.05
CA SER A 57 -20.45 28.18 22.37
C SER A 57 -19.52 27.80 23.53
N GLY A 58 -18.32 27.29 23.23
CA GLY A 58 -17.30 26.98 24.23
C GLY A 58 -17.28 25.52 24.69
N SER A 59 -17.89 24.59 23.96
CA SER A 59 -17.77 23.15 24.27
C SER A 59 -16.31 22.71 24.17
N ILE A 60 -15.88 21.85 25.10
CA ILE A 60 -14.51 21.32 25.14
C ILE A 60 -14.44 20.12 24.19
N SER A 61 -13.61 20.23 23.16
CA SER A 61 -13.44 19.19 22.12
C SER A 61 -12.79 17.90 22.65
N ASP A 62 -11.94 18.01 23.66
CA ASP A 62 -11.20 16.92 24.28
C ASP A 62 -11.86 16.33 25.54
N ASP A 63 -13.11 16.69 25.82
CA ASP A 63 -13.87 16.04 26.88
C ASP A 63 -13.93 14.53 26.64
N ARG A 64 -13.81 13.75 27.72
CA ARG A 64 -13.79 12.28 27.66
C ARG A 64 -15.05 11.66 28.25
N ASP A 65 -15.57 10.64 27.55
CA ASP A 65 -16.60 9.72 28.04
C ASP A 65 -16.03 8.68 29.02
N VAL A 66 -16.86 7.76 29.52
CA VAL A 66 -16.42 6.71 30.48
C VAL A 66 -15.38 5.75 29.93
N ASP A 67 -15.30 5.59 28.60
CA ASP A 67 -14.30 4.76 27.91
C ASP A 67 -13.03 5.56 27.55
N GLY A 68 -12.99 6.84 27.95
CA GLY A 68 -11.90 7.75 27.62
C GLY A 68 -11.96 8.29 26.18
N ARG A 69 -13.06 8.08 25.45
CA ARG A 69 -13.23 8.58 24.07
C ARG A 69 -13.58 10.05 24.09
N THR A 70 -13.02 10.78 23.13
CA THR A 70 -13.42 12.15 22.79
C THR A 70 -14.42 12.15 21.63
N ALA A 71 -15.02 13.30 21.34
CA ALA A 71 -15.85 13.46 20.15
C ALA A 71 -15.13 13.07 18.84
N LEU A 72 -13.81 13.32 18.76
CA LEU A 72 -12.99 12.97 17.60
C LEU A 72 -12.84 11.45 17.42
N HIS A 73 -12.73 10.69 18.51
CA HIS A 73 -12.71 9.22 18.45
C HIS A 73 -14.01 8.68 17.83
N ILE A 74 -15.15 9.17 18.33
CA ILE A 74 -16.47 8.74 17.86
C ILE A 74 -16.66 9.09 16.39
N ALA A 75 -16.31 10.31 15.98
CA ALA A 75 -16.40 10.72 14.58
C ALA A 75 -15.48 9.89 13.68
N SER A 76 -14.27 9.56 14.16
CA SER A 76 -13.30 8.77 13.42
C SER A 76 -13.71 7.31 13.25
N GLU A 77 -14.33 6.73 14.27
CA GLU A 77 -14.91 5.37 14.22
C GLU A 77 -16.06 5.27 13.20
N ASN A 78 -16.89 6.31 13.11
CA ASN A 78 -18.04 6.35 12.21
C ASN A 78 -17.72 6.88 10.79
N GLY A 79 -16.50 7.36 10.54
CA GLY A 79 -16.08 7.82 9.22
C GLY A 79 -16.61 9.21 8.84
N TYR A 80 -17.00 10.04 9.82
CA TYR A 80 -17.52 11.37 9.55
C TYR A 80 -16.38 12.38 9.32
N THR A 81 -15.83 12.39 8.10
CA THR A 81 -14.67 13.21 7.71
C THR A 81 -14.85 14.69 8.04
N GLU A 82 -15.98 15.29 7.66
CA GLU A 82 -16.24 16.73 7.90
C GLU A 82 -16.37 17.06 9.41
N VAL A 83 -16.87 16.13 10.21
CA VAL A 83 -16.93 16.27 11.68
C VAL A 83 -15.53 16.18 12.28
N CYS A 84 -14.69 15.26 11.78
CA CYS A 84 -13.30 15.14 12.20
C CYS A 84 -12.51 16.41 11.87
N ASP A 85 -12.63 16.91 10.63
CA ASP A 85 -12.01 18.15 10.19
C ASP A 85 -12.37 19.32 11.09
N LEU A 86 -13.67 19.51 11.35
CA LEU A 86 -14.15 20.59 12.21
C LEU A 86 -13.62 20.48 13.64
N LEU A 87 -13.58 19.27 14.23
CA LEU A 87 -13.03 19.07 15.58
C LEU A 87 -11.54 19.41 15.62
N LEU A 88 -10.77 19.00 14.61
CA LEU A 88 -9.33 19.27 14.51
C LEU A 88 -9.06 20.77 14.31
N GLU A 89 -9.86 21.47 13.50
CA GLU A 89 -9.78 22.93 13.33
C GLU A 89 -10.07 23.69 14.64
N TYR A 90 -10.94 23.15 15.49
CA TYR A 90 -11.22 23.66 16.84
C TYR A 90 -10.24 23.15 17.91
N GLY A 91 -9.10 22.58 17.49
CA GLY A 91 -8.01 22.22 18.38
C GLY A 91 -8.20 20.91 19.16
N ALA A 92 -9.09 20.01 18.70
CA ALA A 92 -9.13 18.65 19.26
C ALA A 92 -7.77 17.97 19.10
N ASN A 93 -7.34 17.23 20.12
CA ASN A 93 -6.06 16.53 20.09
C ASN A 93 -6.14 15.28 19.18
N PRO A 94 -5.42 15.23 18.04
CA PRO A 94 -5.42 14.07 17.15
C PRO A 94 -4.76 12.82 17.75
N ASN A 95 -4.01 12.99 18.84
CA ASN A 95 -3.30 11.95 19.58
C ASN A 95 -3.98 11.62 20.92
N ALA A 96 -5.23 12.05 21.14
CA ALA A 96 -5.96 11.65 22.32
C ALA A 96 -6.07 10.12 22.37
N GLU A 97 -5.98 9.55 23.57
CA GLU A 97 -6.02 8.10 23.79
C GLU A 97 -7.22 7.73 24.68
N THR A 98 -7.95 6.71 24.25
CA THR A 98 -8.97 6.03 25.08
C THR A 98 -8.33 5.23 26.23
N LEU A 99 -9.15 4.63 27.09
CA LEU A 99 -8.66 3.71 28.14
C LEU A 99 -7.95 2.45 27.61
N LYS A 100 -8.12 2.13 26.31
CA LYS A 100 -7.41 1.04 25.63
C LYS A 100 -6.23 1.53 24.79
N GLU A 101 -5.77 2.76 25.04
CA GLU A 101 -4.68 3.43 24.32
C GLU A 101 -4.96 3.54 22.81
N MET A 102 -6.23 3.51 22.42
CA MET A 102 -6.61 3.72 21.02
C MET A 102 -6.69 5.21 20.74
N THR A 103 -6.06 5.63 19.65
CA THR A 103 -6.17 6.99 19.09
C THR A 103 -7.27 7.07 18.03
N PRO A 104 -7.70 8.28 17.61
CA PRO A 104 -8.61 8.45 16.47
C PRO A 104 -8.12 7.72 15.21
N LEU A 105 -6.80 7.74 14.95
CA LEU A 105 -6.19 7.07 13.80
C LEU A 105 -6.39 5.55 13.85
N HIS A 106 -6.30 4.95 15.04
CA HIS A 106 -6.57 3.52 15.22
C HIS A 106 -8.01 3.17 14.86
N LEU A 107 -8.98 3.97 15.31
CA LEU A 107 -10.40 3.73 15.06
C LEU A 107 -10.76 3.87 13.58
N SER A 108 -10.28 4.92 12.92
CA SER A 108 -10.50 5.13 11.48
C SER A 108 -9.81 4.07 10.64
N ALA A 109 -8.60 3.64 11.03
CA ALA A 109 -7.88 2.58 10.34
C ALA A 109 -8.53 1.21 10.47
N ASN A 110 -9.05 0.89 11.66
CA ASN A 110 -9.76 -0.37 11.93
C ASN A 110 -11.08 -0.52 11.16
N HIS A 111 -11.68 0.60 10.75
CA HIS A 111 -12.94 0.62 10.00
C HIS A 111 -12.77 1.02 8.52
N GLY A 112 -11.53 1.28 8.08
CA GLY A 112 -11.24 1.54 6.67
C GLY A 112 -11.61 2.94 6.18
N HIS A 113 -11.77 3.91 7.08
CA HIS A 113 -12.16 5.29 6.72
C HIS A 113 -10.95 6.07 6.21
N THR A 114 -10.62 5.88 4.93
CA THR A 114 -9.43 6.45 4.27
C THR A 114 -9.34 7.96 4.36
N ASP A 115 -10.47 8.65 4.19
CA ASP A 115 -10.52 10.12 4.21
C ASP A 115 -10.21 10.66 5.62
N VAL A 116 -10.79 10.05 6.65
CA VAL A 116 -10.48 10.40 8.05
C VAL A 116 -9.01 10.15 8.36
N VAL A 117 -8.46 9.01 7.91
CA VAL A 117 -7.04 8.69 8.09
C VAL A 117 -6.15 9.77 7.44
N ALA A 118 -6.46 10.17 6.20
CA ALA A 118 -5.73 11.22 5.51
C ALA A 118 -5.79 12.56 6.26
N LYS A 119 -6.96 12.92 6.82
CA LYS A 119 -7.11 14.14 7.63
C LYS A 119 -6.31 14.09 8.92
N LEU A 120 -6.39 13.00 9.67
CA LEU A 120 -5.62 12.86 10.92
C LEU A 120 -4.10 12.95 10.68
N LEU A 121 -3.61 12.34 9.60
CA LEU A 121 -2.21 12.44 9.20
C LEU A 121 -1.81 13.87 8.82
N HIS A 122 -2.68 14.60 8.11
CA HIS A 122 -2.46 16.00 7.78
C HIS A 122 -2.31 16.89 9.03
N PHE A 123 -3.05 16.60 10.09
CA PHE A 123 -2.95 17.27 11.38
C PHE A 123 -1.82 16.74 12.30
N GLY A 124 -0.92 15.90 11.77
CA GLY A 124 0.30 15.50 12.48
C GLY A 124 0.07 14.48 13.60
N CYS A 125 -0.88 13.57 13.44
CA CYS A 125 -1.05 12.46 14.38
C CYS A 125 0.16 11.49 14.37
N GLY A 126 0.38 10.82 15.49
CA GLY A 126 1.43 9.81 15.64
C GLY A 126 1.10 8.54 14.86
N VAL A 127 1.61 8.42 13.63
CA VAL A 127 1.33 7.30 12.73
C VAL A 127 1.75 5.92 13.29
N ASN A 128 2.77 5.91 14.16
CA ASN A 128 3.33 4.70 14.78
C ASN A 128 2.83 4.48 16.22
N ALA A 129 1.82 5.23 16.69
CA ALA A 129 1.24 4.99 18.02
C ALA A 129 0.77 3.53 18.13
N GLN A 130 0.98 2.93 19.31
CA GLN A 130 0.57 1.56 19.60
C GLN A 130 -0.53 1.59 20.66
N ASN A 131 -1.58 0.83 20.45
CA ASN A 131 -2.62 0.64 21.46
C ASN A 131 -2.21 -0.37 22.54
N PHE A 132 -3.13 -0.67 23.46
CA PHE A 132 -2.88 -1.60 24.59
C PHE A 132 -2.48 -3.04 24.18
N GLN A 133 -2.64 -3.41 22.91
CA GLN A 133 -2.20 -4.71 22.38
C GLN A 133 -0.87 -4.62 21.61
N GLY A 134 -0.25 -3.45 21.54
CA GLY A 134 0.89 -3.14 20.70
C GLY A 134 0.53 -2.95 19.22
N ASN A 135 -0.77 -2.92 18.86
CA ASN A 135 -1.17 -2.77 17.46
C ASN A 135 -1.09 -1.29 17.07
N THR A 136 -0.44 -1.01 15.93
CA THR A 136 -0.48 0.30 15.27
C THR A 136 -1.72 0.43 14.37
N ALA A 137 -1.98 1.64 13.86
CA ALA A 137 -3.02 1.84 12.84
C ALA A 137 -2.83 0.92 11.62
N LEU A 138 -1.58 0.64 11.21
CA LEU A 138 -1.29 -0.26 10.10
C LEU A 138 -1.69 -1.72 10.42
N HIS A 139 -1.48 -2.17 11.65
CA HIS A 139 -1.97 -3.49 12.09
C HIS A 139 -3.49 -3.57 11.98
N LEU A 140 -4.20 -2.55 12.44
CA LEU A 140 -5.67 -2.55 12.43
C LEU A 140 -6.23 -2.48 11.01
N SER A 141 -5.66 -1.66 10.12
CA SER A 141 -6.04 -1.67 8.70
C SER A 141 -5.75 -3.01 8.03
N ALA A 142 -4.65 -3.66 8.41
CA ALA A 142 -4.30 -4.97 7.88
C ALA A 142 -5.27 -6.05 8.35
N MET A 143 -5.60 -6.10 9.64
CA MET A 143 -6.57 -7.04 10.22
C MET A 143 -8.00 -6.82 9.68
N GLY A 144 -8.38 -5.57 9.40
CA GLY A 144 -9.68 -5.19 8.83
C GLY A 144 -9.81 -5.36 7.32
N ASN A 145 -8.75 -5.82 6.62
CA ASN A 145 -8.71 -5.91 5.16
C ASN A 145 -8.93 -4.56 4.43
N HIS A 146 -8.36 -3.48 4.97
CA HIS A 146 -8.48 -2.14 4.43
C HIS A 146 -7.22 -1.75 3.65
N ALA A 147 -7.04 -2.29 2.45
CA ALA A 147 -5.85 -2.10 1.62
C ALA A 147 -5.58 -0.64 1.26
N ASP A 148 -6.62 0.14 0.94
CA ASP A 148 -6.49 1.57 0.64
C ASP A 148 -6.00 2.37 1.85
N THR A 149 -6.51 2.05 3.04
CA THR A 149 -6.03 2.66 4.28
C THR A 149 -4.59 2.28 4.59
N ALA A 150 -4.24 1.01 4.43
CA ALA A 150 -2.85 0.54 4.58
C ALA A 150 -1.92 1.29 3.61
N LYS A 151 -2.37 1.54 2.37
CA LYS A 151 -1.60 2.27 1.36
C LYS A 151 -1.35 3.72 1.78
N ILE A 152 -2.36 4.41 2.31
CA ILE A 152 -2.20 5.78 2.83
C ILE A 152 -1.19 5.80 3.99
N LEU A 153 -1.28 4.85 4.92
CA LEU A 153 -0.36 4.76 6.06
C LEU A 153 1.09 4.49 5.62
N VAL A 154 1.29 3.57 4.66
CA VAL A 154 2.61 3.29 4.07
C VAL A 154 3.17 4.54 3.37
N GLN A 155 2.35 5.27 2.61
CA GLN A 155 2.75 6.51 1.95
C GLN A 155 3.09 7.63 2.94
N ALA A 156 2.50 7.61 4.13
CA ALA A 156 2.82 8.52 5.21
C ALA A 156 4.13 8.17 5.96
N GLY A 157 4.82 7.10 5.54
CA GLY A 157 6.11 6.72 6.10
C GLY A 157 6.03 6.05 7.48
N CYS A 158 4.96 5.29 7.74
CA CYS A 158 4.86 4.51 8.98
C CYS A 158 5.92 3.40 9.04
N GLU A 159 6.24 2.97 10.26
CA GLU A 159 7.14 1.83 10.48
C GLU A 159 6.39 0.51 10.21
N LEU A 160 6.77 -0.17 9.13
CA LEU A 160 6.07 -1.35 8.62
C LEU A 160 6.25 -2.61 9.46
N ASP A 161 7.34 -2.67 10.24
CA ASP A 161 7.77 -3.88 10.95
C ASP A 161 7.67 -3.77 12.47
N LEU A 162 6.99 -2.74 12.99
CA LEU A 162 6.73 -2.64 14.42
C LEU A 162 5.96 -3.87 14.90
N PRO A 163 6.45 -4.59 15.92
CA PRO A 163 5.75 -5.75 16.45
C PRO A 163 4.68 -5.34 17.46
N ASN A 164 3.51 -6.00 17.41
CA ASN A 164 2.57 -5.99 18.53
C ASN A 164 3.02 -6.91 19.68
N TYR A 165 2.25 -7.04 20.75
CA TYR A 165 2.61 -7.88 21.90
C TYR A 165 2.60 -9.40 21.61
N ARG A 166 2.14 -9.82 20.44
CA ARG A 166 2.31 -11.19 19.91
C ARG A 166 3.52 -11.31 18.99
N LEU A 167 4.39 -10.30 18.96
CA LEU A 167 5.52 -10.14 18.04
C LEU A 167 5.10 -10.22 16.56
N GLN A 168 3.82 -10.00 16.26
CA GLN A 168 3.33 -9.98 14.89
C GLN A 168 3.55 -8.58 14.32
N THR A 169 4.12 -8.51 13.13
CA THR A 169 4.08 -7.30 12.29
C THR A 169 2.73 -7.22 11.55
N PRO A 170 2.36 -6.07 10.97
CA PRO A 170 1.19 -5.95 10.10
C PRO A 170 1.17 -6.98 8.97
N LEU A 171 2.33 -7.34 8.41
CA LEU A 171 2.44 -8.37 7.38
C LEU A 171 2.07 -9.75 7.92
N HIS A 172 2.48 -10.12 9.14
CA HIS A 172 2.05 -11.37 9.75
C HIS A 172 0.53 -11.43 9.91
N ALA A 173 -0.10 -10.33 10.36
CA ALA A 173 -1.54 -10.25 10.52
C ALA A 173 -2.28 -10.41 9.18
N ALA A 174 -1.85 -9.70 8.14
CA ALA A 174 -2.44 -9.79 6.81
C ALA A 174 -2.31 -11.20 6.21
N VAL A 175 -1.15 -11.83 6.37
CA VAL A 175 -0.87 -13.17 5.83
C VAL A 175 -1.64 -14.26 6.57
N GLU A 176 -1.73 -14.18 7.89
CA GLU A 176 -2.49 -15.16 8.70
C GLU A 176 -3.98 -15.17 8.33
N SER A 177 -4.52 -14.03 7.87
CA SER A 177 -5.91 -13.89 7.43
C SER A 177 -6.12 -14.05 5.92
N GLY A 178 -5.07 -14.31 5.13
CA GLY A 178 -5.20 -14.53 3.68
C GLY A 178 -5.44 -13.27 2.83
N LEU A 179 -5.10 -12.08 3.34
CA LEU A 179 -5.51 -10.79 2.78
C LEU A 179 -4.54 -10.30 1.70
N THR A 180 -4.73 -10.80 0.47
CA THR A 180 -3.78 -10.62 -0.64
C THR A 180 -3.50 -9.16 -0.98
N GLU A 181 -4.52 -8.31 -1.08
CA GLU A 181 -4.33 -6.90 -1.46
C GLU A 181 -3.53 -6.11 -0.40
N VAL A 182 -3.80 -6.35 0.88
CA VAL A 182 -3.04 -5.75 1.98
C VAL A 182 -1.59 -6.23 1.96
N VAL A 183 -1.37 -7.53 1.73
CA VAL A 183 -0.01 -8.10 1.63
C VAL A 183 0.77 -7.43 0.48
N GLU A 184 0.14 -7.25 -0.69
CA GLU A 184 0.78 -6.56 -1.81
C GLU A 184 1.17 -5.12 -1.46
N VAL A 185 0.30 -4.39 -0.76
CA VAL A 185 0.59 -3.03 -0.28
C VAL A 185 1.78 -3.01 0.68
N LEU A 186 1.82 -3.91 1.66
CA LEU A 186 2.90 -3.99 2.65
C LEU A 186 4.24 -4.38 2.01
N LEU A 187 4.24 -5.35 1.10
CA LEU A 187 5.44 -5.77 0.36
C LEU A 187 5.94 -4.67 -0.58
N ALA A 188 5.03 -3.92 -1.22
CA ALA A 188 5.39 -2.75 -2.01
C ALA A 188 5.97 -1.61 -1.15
N GLY A 189 5.54 -1.51 0.12
CA GLY A 189 6.12 -0.62 1.11
C GLY A 189 7.51 -1.05 1.60
N GLY A 190 7.91 -2.30 1.38
CA GLY A 190 9.20 -2.84 1.84
C GLY A 190 9.14 -3.52 3.21
N ALA A 191 7.98 -4.04 3.62
CA ALA A 191 7.84 -4.80 4.86
C ALA A 191 8.80 -6.01 4.91
N SER A 192 9.42 -6.25 6.04
CA SER A 192 10.41 -7.33 6.21
C SER A 192 9.78 -8.71 6.13
N LEU A 193 10.43 -9.60 5.36
CA LEU A 193 10.09 -11.02 5.25
C LEU A 193 10.82 -11.89 6.29
N ASP A 194 11.86 -11.34 6.92
CA ASP A 194 12.70 -12.03 7.90
C ASP A 194 12.15 -11.93 9.33
N ALA A 195 11.17 -11.05 9.55
CA ALA A 195 10.53 -10.88 10.84
C ALA A 195 9.88 -12.20 11.30
N ARG A 196 9.92 -12.44 12.61
CA ARG A 196 9.40 -13.66 13.23
C ARG A 196 8.40 -13.32 14.32
N GLU A 197 7.20 -13.91 14.23
CA GLU A 197 6.21 -13.78 15.29
C GLU A 197 6.56 -14.64 16.52
N LYS A 198 5.74 -14.57 17.57
CA LYS A 198 5.99 -15.21 18.87
C LYS A 198 6.31 -16.71 18.81
N SER A 199 5.76 -17.48 17.87
CA SER A 199 6.10 -18.90 17.66
C SER A 199 7.34 -19.13 16.78
N GLY A 200 8.04 -18.06 16.42
CA GLY A 200 9.26 -18.06 15.62
C GLY A 200 9.02 -18.17 14.12
N LYS A 201 7.77 -18.04 13.66
CA LYS A 201 7.42 -18.23 12.24
C LYS A 201 7.54 -16.94 11.44
N THR A 202 7.99 -17.07 10.20
CA THR A 202 7.98 -15.97 9.21
C THR A 202 6.62 -15.88 8.50
N SER A 203 6.39 -14.78 7.78
CA SER A 203 5.20 -14.61 6.93
C SER A 203 5.01 -15.76 5.93
N LEU A 204 6.08 -16.24 5.29
CA LEU A 204 6.00 -17.39 4.37
C LEU A 204 5.50 -18.67 5.05
N GLN A 205 5.96 -18.93 6.28
CA GLN A 205 5.55 -20.10 7.06
C GLN A 205 4.10 -19.99 7.52
N LEU A 206 3.62 -18.78 7.84
CA LEU A 206 2.21 -18.53 8.14
C LEU A 206 1.32 -18.74 6.91
N ALA A 207 1.71 -18.21 5.75
CA ALA A 207 0.99 -18.41 4.48
C ALA A 207 0.86 -19.91 4.15
N SER A 208 1.94 -20.67 4.33
CA SER A 208 1.98 -22.11 4.09
C SER A 208 1.06 -22.88 5.04
N ARG A 209 1.02 -22.49 6.32
CA ARG A 209 0.13 -23.10 7.33
C ARG A 209 -1.35 -22.84 7.02
N GLY A 210 -1.67 -21.64 6.55
CA GLY A 210 -3.04 -21.22 6.19
C GLY A 210 -3.53 -21.77 4.85
N ALA A 211 -2.69 -22.52 4.12
CA ALA A 211 -2.95 -22.99 2.75
C ALA A 211 -3.28 -21.85 1.75
N HIS A 212 -2.73 -20.66 1.98
CA HIS A 212 -2.91 -19.49 1.11
C HIS A 212 -1.92 -19.54 -0.07
N VAL A 213 -2.18 -20.40 -1.06
CA VAL A 213 -1.26 -20.65 -2.20
C VAL A 213 -0.87 -19.36 -2.92
N ALA A 214 -1.83 -18.45 -3.17
CA ALA A 214 -1.55 -17.16 -3.82
C ALA A 214 -0.61 -16.28 -2.98
N LEU A 215 -0.72 -16.32 -1.65
CA LEU A 215 0.19 -15.59 -0.75
C LEU A 215 1.58 -16.22 -0.72
N VAL A 216 1.68 -17.54 -0.78
CA VAL A 216 2.98 -18.23 -0.88
C VAL A 216 3.71 -17.77 -2.15
N ASP A 217 3.00 -17.75 -3.30
CA ASP A 217 3.58 -17.31 -4.57
C ASP A 217 4.01 -15.83 -4.55
N THR A 218 3.20 -14.94 -3.96
CA THR A 218 3.53 -13.51 -3.86
C THR A 218 4.70 -13.26 -2.92
N ILE A 219 4.76 -13.93 -1.77
CA ILE A 219 5.87 -13.82 -0.81
C ILE A 219 7.17 -14.37 -1.42
N ILE A 220 7.15 -15.53 -2.08
CA ILE A 220 8.36 -16.08 -2.73
C ILE A 220 8.88 -15.12 -3.81
N LYS A 221 7.98 -14.51 -4.59
CA LYS A 221 8.37 -13.49 -5.58
C LYS A 221 9.02 -12.28 -4.90
N ALA A 222 8.49 -11.83 -3.77
CA ALA A 222 9.05 -10.73 -2.99
C ALA A 222 10.41 -11.09 -2.34
N GLU A 223 10.56 -12.29 -1.76
CA GLU A 223 11.83 -12.76 -1.18
C GLU A 223 12.95 -12.75 -2.22
N ARG A 224 12.66 -13.31 -3.40
CA ARG A 224 13.59 -13.25 -4.53
C ARG A 224 13.93 -11.80 -4.83
N TYR A 225 12.97 -10.89 -4.87
CA TYR A 225 13.23 -9.47 -5.16
C TYR A 225 14.17 -8.83 -4.13
N TYR A 226 13.88 -8.98 -2.84
CA TYR A 226 14.68 -8.41 -1.77
C TYR A 226 16.11 -8.95 -1.75
N SER A 227 16.31 -10.25 -2.00
CA SER A 227 17.66 -10.83 -2.05
C SER A 227 18.54 -10.15 -3.10
N THR A 228 17.98 -9.89 -4.28
CA THR A 228 18.76 -9.22 -5.34
C THR A 228 18.91 -7.73 -5.16
N ALA A 229 17.90 -7.04 -4.61
CA ALA A 229 18.06 -5.64 -4.24
C ALA A 229 19.21 -5.46 -3.23
N ARG A 230 19.33 -6.39 -2.27
CA ARG A 230 20.41 -6.42 -1.28
C ARG A 230 21.78 -6.70 -1.91
N GLU A 231 21.86 -7.59 -2.89
CA GLU A 231 23.09 -7.82 -3.66
C GLU A 231 23.52 -6.60 -4.48
N TYR A 232 22.57 -5.86 -5.08
CA TYR A 232 22.86 -4.63 -5.81
C TYR A 232 23.32 -3.49 -4.88
N HIS A 233 22.72 -3.36 -3.69
CA HIS A 233 23.10 -2.37 -2.69
C HIS A 233 24.50 -2.64 -2.11
N ASN A 234 24.80 -3.90 -1.78
CA ASN A 234 26.11 -4.29 -1.23
C ASN A 234 27.25 -4.20 -2.25
N ASN A 235 26.94 -4.23 -3.55
CA ASN A 235 27.93 -4.17 -4.63
C ASN A 235 28.00 -2.79 -5.32
N ASP A 236 27.40 -1.73 -4.75
CA ASP A 236 27.46 -0.35 -5.26
C ASP A 236 26.98 -0.19 -6.72
N LEU A 237 26.10 -1.08 -7.20
CA LEU A 237 25.73 -1.22 -8.62
C LEU A 237 24.59 -0.29 -9.09
N GLY A 238 24.24 0.74 -8.32
CA GLY A 238 23.24 1.73 -8.72
C GLY A 238 21.79 1.28 -8.48
N TYR A 239 21.13 1.97 -7.55
CA TYR A 239 19.74 1.77 -7.12
C TYR A 239 18.72 1.88 -8.27
N VAL A 240 17.81 0.90 -8.37
CA VAL A 240 16.63 0.95 -9.27
C VAL A 240 15.39 1.25 -8.43
N GLU A 241 14.63 2.25 -8.86
CA GLU A 241 13.53 2.88 -8.11
C GLU A 241 12.38 1.88 -7.76
N PRO A 242 11.89 1.86 -6.49
CA PRO A 242 10.89 0.90 -5.97
C PRO A 242 9.55 0.86 -6.72
N HIS A 243 9.19 1.94 -7.42
CA HIS A 243 7.93 2.04 -8.17
C HIS A 243 7.93 1.29 -9.52
N ALA A 244 9.02 0.59 -9.89
CA ALA A 244 9.12 -0.07 -11.19
C ALA A 244 8.23 -1.33 -11.35
N TYR A 245 7.73 -1.92 -10.27
CA TYR A 245 6.91 -3.15 -10.33
C TYR A 245 5.41 -2.92 -10.54
N LEU A 246 4.91 -1.72 -10.28
CA LEU A 246 3.51 -1.35 -10.53
C LEU A 246 3.47 -0.54 -11.83
N ARG A 247 3.20 -1.24 -12.95
CA ARG A 247 3.11 -0.73 -14.34
C ARG A 247 2.92 0.79 -14.45
N ARG A 248 3.90 1.52 -14.99
CA ARG A 248 3.71 2.92 -15.41
C ARG A 248 3.13 3.00 -16.84
N PRO A 249 2.33 4.04 -17.18
CA PRO A 249 1.63 4.17 -18.48
C PRO A 249 2.54 4.47 -19.68
N THR A 250 3.85 4.49 -19.51
CA THR A 250 4.83 4.91 -20.53
C THR A 250 5.51 3.74 -21.24
N HIS A 251 4.94 2.54 -21.18
CA HIS A 251 5.40 1.43 -22.01
C HIS A 251 4.97 1.66 -23.48
N PRO A 252 5.84 1.39 -24.47
CA PRO A 252 5.48 1.44 -25.88
C PRO A 252 4.23 0.60 -26.14
N SER A 253 3.34 1.11 -27.00
CA SER A 253 2.11 0.41 -27.38
C SER A 253 2.44 -0.96 -27.98
N ALA A 254 1.47 -1.89 -27.96
CA ALA A 254 1.66 -3.23 -28.51
C ALA A 254 2.13 -3.22 -29.98
N GLU A 255 1.79 -2.18 -30.75
CA GLU A 255 2.30 -1.99 -32.12
C GLU A 255 3.77 -1.56 -32.15
N GLN A 256 4.18 -0.65 -31.27
CA GLN A 256 5.58 -0.26 -31.13
C GLN A 256 6.44 -1.47 -30.70
N MET A 257 5.91 -2.32 -29.83
CA MET A 257 6.58 -3.56 -29.40
C MET A 257 6.75 -4.57 -30.55
N LYS A 258 5.73 -4.71 -31.41
CA LYS A 258 5.78 -5.58 -32.60
C LYS A 258 6.81 -5.11 -33.61
N GLU A 259 6.89 -3.80 -33.85
CA GLU A 259 7.87 -3.20 -34.77
C GLU A 259 9.31 -3.42 -34.27
N ILE A 260 9.55 -3.32 -32.96
CA ILE A 260 10.86 -3.56 -32.35
C ILE A 260 11.29 -5.02 -32.50
N LEU A 261 10.39 -5.97 -32.19
CA LEU A 261 10.63 -7.40 -32.34
C LEU A 261 10.82 -7.81 -33.81
N TRP A 262 10.10 -7.17 -34.73
CA TRP A 262 10.25 -7.36 -36.16
C TRP A 262 11.61 -6.85 -36.67
N ARG A 263 12.07 -5.67 -36.25
CA ARG A 263 13.39 -5.13 -36.64
C ARG A 263 14.56 -5.93 -36.07
N LEU A 264 14.43 -6.46 -34.86
CA LEU A 264 15.43 -7.34 -34.24
C LEU A 264 15.52 -8.69 -34.95
N SER A 265 14.38 -9.26 -35.38
CA SER A 265 14.33 -10.55 -36.07
C SER A 265 14.77 -10.49 -37.54
N THR A 266 14.67 -9.34 -38.22
CA THR A 266 14.91 -9.20 -39.66
C THR A 266 16.31 -8.70 -40.06
N LYS A 267 17.28 -8.69 -39.13
CA LYS A 267 18.71 -8.33 -39.38
C LYS A 267 18.96 -6.87 -39.82
N GLN A 268 18.03 -5.93 -39.59
CA GLN A 268 18.20 -4.54 -40.03
C GLN A 268 18.80 -3.58 -38.98
N LEU A 269 19.04 -4.02 -37.73
CA LEU A 269 19.71 -3.16 -36.75
C LEU A 269 21.16 -2.89 -37.18
N LYS A 270 21.49 -1.64 -37.49
CA LYS A 270 22.89 -1.21 -37.72
C LYS A 270 23.62 -1.15 -36.38
N ASN A 271 24.95 -1.33 -36.38
CA ASN A 271 25.81 -1.46 -35.19
C ASN A 271 25.58 -0.41 -34.07
N ASN A 272 25.09 0.78 -34.40
CA ASN A 272 24.91 1.89 -33.43
C ASN A 272 23.45 2.24 -33.13
N GLU A 273 22.46 1.58 -33.75
CA GLU A 273 21.05 1.94 -33.55
C GLU A 273 20.47 1.47 -32.22
N TRP A 274 21.02 0.40 -31.62
CA TRP A 274 20.65 -0.04 -30.28
C TRP A 274 20.98 1.01 -29.20
N LYS A 275 22.02 1.83 -29.41
CA LYS A 275 22.37 2.92 -28.49
C LYS A 275 21.33 4.05 -28.51
N LYS A 276 20.78 4.34 -29.69
CA LYS A 276 19.68 5.31 -29.83
C LYS A 276 18.42 4.82 -29.12
N LEU A 277 18.14 3.52 -29.20
CA LEU A 277 17.06 2.88 -28.43
C LEU A 277 17.31 2.96 -26.92
N ALA A 278 18.53 2.70 -26.46
CA ALA A 278 18.90 2.83 -25.05
C ALA A 278 18.69 4.26 -24.52
N LEU A 279 19.16 5.27 -25.27
CA LEU A 279 18.94 6.69 -24.96
C LEU A 279 17.46 7.07 -24.96
N TYR A 280 16.69 6.61 -25.95
CA TYR A 280 15.25 6.84 -26.04
C TYR A 280 14.49 6.22 -24.86
N TRP A 281 14.95 5.06 -24.35
CA TRP A 281 14.42 4.39 -23.16
C TRP A 281 15.02 4.92 -21.84
N LYS A 282 15.72 6.06 -21.88
CA LYS A 282 16.31 6.73 -20.71
C LYS A 282 17.33 5.87 -19.94
N PHE A 283 18.01 4.94 -20.60
CA PHE A 283 19.16 4.28 -19.99
C PHE A 283 20.29 5.29 -19.80
N LYS A 284 20.86 5.31 -18.59
CA LYS A 284 22.01 6.17 -18.29
C LYS A 284 23.26 5.73 -19.07
N PRO A 285 24.20 6.64 -19.37
CA PRO A 285 25.42 6.35 -20.13
C PRO A 285 26.25 5.20 -19.55
N GLU A 286 26.24 5.03 -18.23
CA GLU A 286 26.97 3.98 -17.51
C GLU A 286 26.42 2.59 -17.85
N HIS A 287 25.10 2.45 -18.03
CA HIS A 287 24.48 1.20 -18.46
C HIS A 287 24.91 0.82 -19.89
N ILE A 288 25.01 1.81 -20.78
CA ILE A 288 25.43 1.58 -22.16
C ILE A 288 26.89 1.09 -22.19
N GLN A 289 27.78 1.74 -21.43
CA GLN A 289 29.18 1.33 -21.31
C GLN A 289 29.34 -0.07 -20.71
N ALA A 290 28.53 -0.43 -19.72
CA ALA A 290 28.58 -1.76 -19.11
C ALA A 290 28.22 -2.88 -20.11
N ILE A 291 27.23 -2.65 -20.98
CA ILE A 291 26.86 -3.64 -22.01
C ILE A 291 27.99 -3.76 -23.05
N GLU A 292 28.62 -2.64 -23.44
CA GLU A 292 29.74 -2.62 -24.39
C GLU A 292 30.98 -3.36 -23.89
N HIS A 293 31.37 -3.11 -22.63
CA HIS A 293 32.57 -3.70 -22.05
C HIS A 293 32.48 -5.24 -21.96
N GLN A 294 31.25 -5.77 -21.88
CA GLN A 294 31.03 -7.19 -21.67
C GLN A 294 31.07 -8.01 -22.98
N TYR A 295 30.87 -7.38 -24.15
CA TYR A 295 30.81 -8.10 -25.43
C TYR A 295 31.44 -7.30 -26.58
N VAL A 296 32.66 -7.67 -26.94
CA VAL A 296 33.38 -7.12 -28.09
C VAL A 296 33.40 -8.15 -29.22
N GLY A 297 32.74 -7.87 -30.34
CA GLY A 297 32.71 -8.77 -31.49
C GLY A 297 31.76 -8.33 -32.63
N PRO A 298 31.86 -8.94 -33.82
CA PRO A 298 31.14 -8.51 -35.02
C PRO A 298 29.62 -8.73 -34.98
N ASN A 299 29.11 -9.56 -34.06
CA ASN A 299 27.66 -9.76 -33.82
C ASN A 299 27.18 -9.13 -32.49
N SER A 300 28.02 -8.35 -31.82
CA SER A 300 27.75 -7.80 -30.50
C SER A 300 26.46 -6.98 -30.46
N TYR A 301 26.21 -6.09 -31.42
CA TYR A 301 25.02 -5.22 -31.46
C TYR A 301 23.67 -5.95 -31.39
N LYS A 302 23.59 -7.20 -31.88
CA LYS A 302 22.38 -8.04 -31.76
C LYS A 302 22.16 -8.45 -30.31
N GLU A 303 23.23 -8.90 -29.66
CA GLU A 303 23.23 -9.29 -28.25
C GLU A 303 22.94 -8.09 -27.35
N HIS A 304 23.44 -6.91 -27.69
CA HIS A 304 23.16 -5.66 -26.99
C HIS A 304 21.67 -5.27 -27.11
N GLY A 305 21.08 -5.37 -28.31
CA GLY A 305 19.67 -5.07 -28.56
C GLY A 305 18.71 -6.02 -27.85
N PHE A 306 18.98 -7.34 -27.91
CA PHE A 306 18.23 -8.33 -27.16
C PHE A 306 18.35 -8.13 -25.65
N ARG A 307 19.56 -7.84 -25.14
CA ARG A 307 19.74 -7.55 -23.71
C ARG A 307 19.07 -6.27 -23.28
N LEU A 308 19.07 -5.20 -24.07
CA LEU A 308 18.30 -4.01 -23.74
C LEU A 308 16.81 -4.30 -23.65
N LEU A 309 16.28 -5.12 -24.56
CA LEU A 309 14.88 -5.56 -24.51
C LEU A 309 14.60 -6.38 -23.24
N ILE A 310 15.50 -7.27 -22.84
CA ILE A 310 15.35 -8.11 -21.64
C ILE A 310 15.57 -7.28 -20.35
N ILE A 311 16.52 -6.35 -20.31
CA ILE A 311 16.78 -5.43 -19.19
C ILE A 311 15.58 -4.50 -19.01
N TRP A 312 15.01 -4.03 -20.12
CA TRP A 312 13.82 -3.19 -20.09
C TRP A 312 12.55 -3.98 -19.72
N LEU A 313 12.40 -5.22 -20.18
CA LEU A 313 11.28 -6.10 -19.82
C LEU A 313 11.35 -6.60 -18.37
N HIS A 314 12.55 -6.81 -17.83
CA HIS A 314 12.72 -7.58 -16.61
C HIS A 314 13.73 -7.04 -15.58
N GLY A 315 14.38 -5.89 -15.78
CA GLY A 315 15.31 -5.32 -14.78
C GLY A 315 16.29 -6.39 -14.26
N ILE A 316 17.15 -6.89 -15.15
CA ILE A 316 17.76 -8.23 -15.09
C ILE A 316 18.56 -8.56 -13.82
N ARG A 317 18.49 -9.84 -13.42
CA ARG A 317 19.50 -10.60 -12.66
C ARG A 317 20.23 -11.62 -13.55
N LYS A 318 21.42 -12.02 -13.13
CA LYS A 318 22.46 -12.65 -13.94
C LYS A 318 22.38 -14.18 -14.06
N ASP A 319 21.38 -14.81 -13.45
CA ASP A 319 21.39 -16.25 -13.11
C ASP A 319 20.24 -17.08 -13.70
N GLU A 320 19.33 -16.50 -14.47
CA GLU A 320 18.30 -17.29 -15.16
C GLU A 320 18.76 -17.83 -16.52
N ASN A 321 18.42 -19.09 -16.80
CA ASN A 321 18.70 -19.75 -18.08
C ASN A 321 17.91 -19.06 -19.20
N ILE A 322 18.62 -18.19 -19.93
CA ILE A 322 18.11 -17.31 -20.98
C ILE A 322 17.30 -18.09 -22.04
N MET A 323 17.69 -19.32 -22.35
CA MET A 323 16.98 -20.16 -23.33
C MET A 323 15.64 -20.66 -22.80
N LYS A 324 15.52 -20.92 -21.49
CA LYS A 324 14.28 -21.37 -20.86
C LYS A 324 13.22 -20.27 -20.86
N LEU A 325 13.60 -19.03 -20.52
CA LEU A 325 12.68 -17.89 -20.55
C LEU A 325 12.30 -17.46 -21.97
N LEU A 326 13.23 -17.53 -22.93
CA LEU A 326 12.92 -17.31 -24.34
C LEU A 326 11.92 -18.37 -24.83
N PHE A 327 12.10 -19.63 -24.43
CA PHE A 327 11.20 -20.72 -24.77
C PHE A 327 9.83 -20.56 -24.12
N GLU A 328 9.75 -20.17 -22.85
CA GLU A 328 8.48 -19.92 -22.14
C GLU A 328 7.74 -18.70 -22.71
N ALA A 329 8.45 -17.63 -23.07
CA ALA A 329 7.87 -16.46 -23.71
C ALA A 329 7.38 -16.76 -25.14
N LEU A 330 8.18 -17.49 -25.94
CA LEU A 330 7.77 -17.93 -27.28
C LEU A 330 6.61 -18.92 -27.21
N VAL A 331 6.62 -19.88 -26.29
CA VAL A 331 5.52 -20.82 -26.05
C VAL A 331 4.27 -20.12 -25.53
N ALA A 332 4.39 -19.06 -24.71
CA ALA A 332 3.25 -18.27 -24.26
C ALA A 332 2.65 -17.40 -25.38
N ILE A 333 3.50 -16.89 -26.27
CA ILE A 333 3.08 -16.16 -27.48
C ILE A 333 2.42 -17.14 -28.48
N ASP A 334 2.94 -18.35 -28.61
CA ASP A 334 2.46 -19.35 -29.57
C ASP A 334 1.27 -20.17 -29.05
N ARG A 335 1.07 -20.30 -27.73
CA ARG A 335 -0.18 -20.85 -27.15
C ARG A 335 -1.42 -20.03 -27.51
N ARG A 336 -1.26 -18.74 -27.78
CA ARG A 336 -2.35 -17.90 -28.31
C ARG A 336 -2.60 -18.11 -29.82
N ASN A 337 -1.63 -18.66 -30.55
CA ASN A 337 -1.75 -18.98 -31.98
C ASN A 337 -2.06 -20.47 -32.28
N LEU A 338 -1.79 -21.38 -31.33
CA LEU A 338 -2.05 -22.82 -31.43
C LEU A 338 -3.52 -23.22 -31.28
N ALA A 339 -4.41 -22.28 -30.95
CA ALA A 339 -5.85 -22.49 -31.12
C ALA A 339 -6.26 -22.56 -32.61
N GLY A 340 -5.34 -22.28 -33.54
CA GLY A 340 -5.66 -21.97 -34.94
C GLY A 340 -5.38 -23.03 -36.01
N LYS A 341 -4.22 -23.73 -36.05
CA LYS A 341 -3.91 -24.69 -37.14
C LYS A 341 -2.62 -25.49 -36.93
N HIS A 342 -2.62 -26.72 -37.42
CA HIS A 342 -1.59 -27.76 -37.33
C HIS A 342 -0.17 -27.32 -37.74
N ALA A 343 0.78 -27.34 -36.81
CA ALA A 343 2.21 -27.41 -37.11
C ALA A 343 2.86 -28.44 -36.17
N THR A 344 3.47 -29.48 -36.72
CA THR A 344 4.10 -30.54 -35.92
C THR A 344 5.54 -30.18 -35.52
N PRO A 345 6.00 -30.61 -34.32
CA PRO A 345 7.32 -30.28 -33.77
C PRO A 345 8.52 -30.60 -34.69
N SER A 346 8.33 -31.51 -35.64
CA SER A 346 9.33 -31.98 -36.61
C SER A 346 9.79 -30.90 -37.60
N VAL A 347 8.98 -29.86 -37.85
CA VAL A 347 9.34 -28.75 -38.76
C VAL A 347 10.22 -27.71 -38.06
N LEU A 348 10.00 -27.49 -36.76
CA LEU A 348 10.74 -26.52 -35.95
C LEU A 348 12.17 -27.00 -35.62
N LEU A 349 12.38 -28.31 -35.47
CA LEU A 349 13.71 -28.88 -35.20
C LEU A 349 14.68 -28.77 -36.38
N LYS A 350 14.19 -28.64 -37.63
CA LYS A 350 15.04 -28.56 -38.84
C LYS A 350 15.63 -27.18 -39.11
N LEU A 351 15.18 -26.13 -38.42
CA LEU A 351 15.64 -24.74 -38.64
C LEU A 351 16.80 -24.31 -37.73
N PHE A 352 17.14 -25.08 -36.69
CA PHE A 352 18.10 -24.69 -35.65
C PHE A 352 19.33 -25.60 -35.52
N LEU A 353 19.51 -26.59 -36.39
CA LEU A 353 20.76 -27.34 -36.48
C LEU A 353 21.51 -26.93 -37.76
N PRO A 354 22.78 -26.51 -37.70
CA PRO A 354 23.60 -26.47 -38.90
C PRO A 354 23.91 -27.92 -39.32
N LYS A 355 24.19 -28.13 -40.60
CA LYS A 355 24.98 -29.31 -40.98
C LYS A 355 26.37 -29.20 -40.38
#